data_AF-A0A3D2SGL6-F1
#
_entry.id   AF-A0A3D2SGL6-F1
#
_cell.length_a   1.000
_cell.length_b   1.000
_cell.length_c   1.000
_cell.angle_alpha   90.00
_cell.angle_beta   90.00
_cell.angle_gamma   90.00
#
_symmetry.space_group_name_H-M   'P 1'
#
loop_
_entity.id
_entity.type
_entity.pdbx_description
1 polymer ?
#
loop_
_entity_poly.entity_id
_entity_poly.type
_entity_poly.pdbx_seq_one_letter_code
_entity_poly.pdbx_strand_id
1 'polypeptide(L)'
;FYTAITINPTQMAEDMKRNNGFIPGIKPGKSTAEYIDDIMSRITFPGSFFLAIVAIMPAFAGLLGVKAEFAQFFGGTSLLILVGVVLDTLQQIESHLLMRHYDGLLKSGRIKGRSASSTVNAY
;
A
#
# COMPACT_ATOMS: atom_id res chain seq x y z
N PHE A 1 -14.35 -5.34 5.75
CA PHE A 1 -15.33 -4.57 4.97
C PHE A 1 -14.65 -3.44 4.18
N TYR A 2 -13.80 -2.60 4.80
CA TYR A 2 -13.02 -1.59 4.06
C TYR A 2 -12.05 -2.21 3.04
N THR A 3 -11.28 -3.22 3.44
CA THR A 3 -10.29 -3.91 2.57
C THR A 3 -10.91 -4.67 1.39
N ALA A 4 -12.05 -5.35 1.59
CA ALA A 4 -12.70 -6.12 0.52
C ALA A 4 -13.42 -5.24 -0.53
N ILE A 5 -13.74 -3.98 -0.19
CA ILE A 5 -14.36 -3.03 -1.13
C ILE A 5 -13.28 -2.27 -1.91
N THR A 6 -12.15 -1.94 -1.28
CA THR A 6 -11.04 -1.25 -1.96
C THR A 6 -10.17 -2.18 -2.79
N ILE A 7 -10.15 -3.48 -2.48
CA ILE A 7 -9.32 -4.48 -3.17
C ILE A 7 -10.25 -5.55 -3.75
N ASN A 8 -10.46 -5.49 -5.06
CA ASN A 8 -11.16 -6.55 -5.79
C ASN A 8 -10.12 -7.49 -6.46
N PRO A 9 -9.95 -8.74 -5.99
CA PRO A 9 -8.97 -9.68 -6.54
C PRO A 9 -9.18 -9.96 -8.03
N THR A 10 -10.43 -9.94 -8.50
CA THR A 10 -10.75 -10.17 -9.92
C THR A 10 -10.31 -9.00 -10.79
N GLN A 11 -10.47 -7.76 -10.33
CA GLN A 11 -9.99 -6.58 -11.07
C GLN A 11 -8.46 -6.54 -11.08
N MET A 12 -7.79 -6.87 -9.97
CA MET A 12 -6.33 -6.95 -9.94
C MET A 12 -5.76 -8.00 -10.89
N ALA A 13 -6.39 -9.18 -10.97
CA ALA A 13 -5.99 -10.21 -11.91
C ALA A 13 -6.17 -9.78 -13.37
N GLU A 14 -7.27 -9.06 -13.68
CA GLU A 14 -7.50 -8.50 -15.01
C GLU A 14 -6.52 -7.35 -15.34
N ASP A 15 -6.23 -6.48 -14.39
CA ASP A 15 -5.26 -5.39 -14.56
C ASP A 15 -3.84 -5.92 -14.75
N MET A 16 -3.45 -6.97 -14.01
CA MET A 16 -2.18 -7.69 -14.25
C MET A 16 -2.13 -8.25 -15.67
N LYS A 17 -3.19 -8.93 -16.11
CA LYS A 17 -3.28 -9.50 -17.46
C LYS A 17 -3.21 -8.41 -18.55
N ARG A 18 -3.90 -7.27 -18.37
CA ARG A 18 -3.86 -6.11 -19.28
C ARG A 18 -2.49 -5.45 -19.33
N ASN A 19 -1.78 -5.42 -18.21
CA ASN A 19 -0.44 -4.85 -18.09
C ASN A 19 0.69 -5.83 -18.43
N ASN A 20 0.38 -6.99 -19.04
CA ASN A 20 1.33 -8.09 -19.31
C ASN A 20 2.08 -8.62 -18.07
N GLY A 21 1.53 -8.40 -16.87
CA GLY A 21 2.02 -8.95 -15.61
C GLY A 21 1.42 -10.33 -15.33
N PHE A 22 2.22 -11.23 -14.74
CA PHE A 22 1.76 -12.54 -14.30
C PHE A 22 2.49 -12.97 -13.02
N ILE A 23 1.82 -13.80 -12.21
CA ILE A 23 2.44 -14.42 -11.04
C ILE A 23 3.10 -15.73 -11.50
N PRO A 24 4.41 -15.93 -11.28
CA PRO A 24 5.09 -17.16 -11.67
C PRO A 24 4.40 -18.40 -11.08
N GLY A 25 4.10 -19.39 -11.92
CA GLY A 25 3.47 -20.64 -11.52
C GLY A 25 1.93 -20.64 -11.46
N ILE A 26 1.26 -19.51 -11.70
CA ILE A 26 -0.21 -19.42 -11.67
C ILE A 26 -0.73 -18.89 -13.01
N LYS A 27 -1.76 -19.55 -13.57
CA LYS A 27 -2.35 -19.17 -14.85
C LYS A 27 -3.06 -17.80 -14.75
N PRO A 28 -2.82 -16.85 -15.67
CA PRO A 28 -3.48 -15.55 -15.65
C PRO A 28 -5.01 -15.65 -15.71
N GLY A 29 -5.70 -14.76 -14.98
CA GLY A 29 -7.16 -14.68 -14.94
C GLY A 29 -7.72 -15.26 -13.64
N LYS A 30 -8.68 -16.18 -13.75
CA LYS A 30 -9.44 -16.70 -12.58
C LYS A 30 -8.54 -17.33 -11.52
N SER A 31 -7.52 -18.11 -11.91
CA SER A 31 -6.58 -18.72 -10.95
C SER A 31 -5.72 -17.69 -10.22
N THR A 32 -5.37 -16.57 -10.86
CA THR A 32 -4.69 -15.43 -10.20
C THR A 32 -5.62 -14.75 -9.19
N ALA A 33 -6.89 -14.56 -9.55
CA ALA A 33 -7.87 -13.95 -8.63
C ALA A 33 -8.10 -14.82 -7.39
N GLU A 34 -8.26 -16.14 -7.54
CA GLU A 34 -8.41 -17.09 -6.43
C GLU A 34 -7.16 -17.11 -5.53
N TYR A 35 -5.96 -17.04 -6.12
CA TYR A 35 -4.71 -16.97 -5.36
C TYR A 35 -4.60 -15.68 -4.54
N ILE A 36 -4.92 -14.53 -5.14
CA ILE A 36 -4.92 -13.24 -4.44
C ILE A 36 -5.96 -13.27 -3.30
N ASP A 37 -7.14 -13.84 -3.53
CA ASP A 37 -8.20 -13.94 -2.53
C ASP A 37 -7.81 -14.79 -1.31
N ASP A 38 -7.16 -15.95 -1.51
CA ASP A 38 -6.66 -16.78 -0.40
C ASP A 38 -5.61 -16.04 0.44
N ILE A 39 -4.68 -15.33 -0.20
CA ILE A 39 -3.68 -14.52 0.50
C ILE A 39 -4.35 -13.38 1.28
N MET A 40 -5.26 -12.65 0.65
CA MET A 40 -5.99 -11.56 1.28
C MET A 40 -6.75 -12.04 2.51
N SER A 41 -7.37 -13.22 2.42
CA SER A 41 -8.09 -13.85 3.54
C SER A 41 -7.15 -14.17 4.70
N ARG A 42 -5.98 -14.75 4.42
CA ARG A 42 -4.96 -15.08 5.43
C ARG A 42 -4.38 -13.85 6.12
N ILE A 43 -4.18 -12.75 5.38
CA ILE A 43 -3.68 -11.48 5.94
C ILE A 43 -4.77 -10.78 6.75
N THR A 44 -6.02 -10.81 6.27
CA THR A 44 -7.14 -10.11 6.93
C THR A 44 -7.56 -10.79 8.24
N PHE A 45 -7.41 -12.10 8.35
CA PHE A 45 -7.82 -12.88 9.53
C PHE A 45 -7.17 -12.42 10.87
N PRO A 46 -5.84 -12.30 11.00
CA PRO A 46 -5.22 -11.74 12.20
C PRO A 46 -5.51 -10.24 12.37
N GLY A 47 -5.66 -9.49 11.27
CA GLY A 47 -6.00 -8.07 11.31
C GLY A 47 -7.38 -7.79 11.89
N SER A 48 -8.40 -8.59 11.53
CA SER A 48 -9.75 -8.46 12.09
C SER A 48 -9.80 -8.80 13.58
N PHE A 49 -9.02 -9.79 14.01
CA PHE A 49 -8.88 -10.14 15.43
C PHE A 49 -8.24 -8.99 16.23
N PHE A 50 -7.19 -8.37 15.71
CA PHE A 50 -6.57 -7.20 16.34
C PHE A 50 -7.56 -6.03 16.47
N LEU A 51 -8.29 -5.72 15.41
CA LEU A 51 -9.30 -4.65 15.43
C LEU A 51 -10.44 -4.94 16.42
N ALA A 52 -10.87 -6.20 16.55
CA ALA A 52 -11.87 -6.61 17.52
C ALA A 52 -11.40 -6.36 18.97
N ILE A 53 -10.14 -6.64 19.28
CA ILE A 53 -9.56 -6.36 20.61
C ILE A 53 -9.52 -4.85 20.87
N VAL A 54 -9.04 -4.06 19.91
CA VAL A 54 -8.96 -2.59 20.04
C VAL A 54 -10.35 -1.98 20.25
N ALA A 55 -11.39 -2.50 19.59
CA ALA A 55 -12.76 -2.01 19.74
C ALA A 55 -13.35 -2.25 21.15
N ILE A 56 -12.90 -3.29 21.86
CA ILE A 56 -13.41 -3.64 23.20
C ILE A 56 -12.62 -2.91 24.31
N MET A 57 -11.40 -2.46 24.02
CA MET A 57 -10.51 -1.76 24.97
C MET A 57 -11.19 -0.59 25.73
N PRO A 58 -12.01 0.29 25.10
CA PRO A 58 -12.65 1.41 25.81
C PRO A 58 -13.68 0.96 26.85
N ALA A 59 -14.38 -0.16 26.60
CA ALA A 59 -15.38 -0.69 27.54
C ALA A 59 -14.73 -1.18 28.84
N PHE A 60 -13.53 -1.77 28.76
CA PHE A 60 -12.74 -2.16 29.93
C PHE A 60 -12.15 -0.95 30.68
N ALA A 61 -11.74 0.10 29.96
CA ALA A 61 -11.21 1.32 30.58
C ALA A 61 -12.26 2.06 31.44
N GLY A 62 -13.54 2.02 31.04
CA GLY A 62 -14.65 2.57 31.81
C GLY A 62 -14.91 1.84 33.15
N LEU A 63 -14.64 0.53 33.19
CA LEU A 63 -14.82 -0.31 34.39
C LEU A 63 -13.77 -0.06 35.49
N LEU A 64 -12.61 0.51 35.13
CA LEU A 64 -11.49 0.79 36.04
C LEU A 64 -11.56 2.18 36.71
N GLY A 65 -12.68 2.91 36.59
CA GLY A 65 -12.89 4.18 37.29
C GLY A 65 -12.09 5.37 36.72
N VAL A 66 -11.68 5.28 35.46
CA VAL A 66 -10.93 6.33 34.76
C VAL A 66 -11.81 7.56 34.52
N LYS A 67 -11.27 8.78 34.72
CA LYS A 67 -11.98 10.05 34.55
C LYS A 67 -12.70 10.11 33.19
N ALA A 68 -13.95 10.58 33.18
CA ALA A 68 -14.78 10.69 31.98
C ALA A 68 -14.07 11.44 30.83
N GLU A 69 -13.26 12.47 31.13
CA GLU A 69 -12.47 13.20 30.13
C GLU A 69 -11.39 12.33 29.46
N PHE A 70 -10.72 11.47 30.22
CA PHE A 70 -9.73 10.54 29.66
C PHE A 70 -10.42 9.44 28.85
N ALA A 71 -11.56 8.93 29.34
CA ALA A 71 -12.38 7.97 28.59
C ALA A 71 -12.95 8.58 27.29
N GLN A 72 -13.26 9.88 27.26
CA GLN A 72 -13.70 10.59 26.04
C GLN A 72 -12.53 10.83 25.07
N PHE A 73 -11.36 11.23 25.57
CA PHE A 73 -10.17 11.45 24.74
C PHE A 73 -9.59 10.14 24.17
N PHE A 74 -9.80 9.01 24.83
CA PHE A 74 -9.48 7.67 24.31
C PHE A 74 -10.71 6.90 23.81
N GLY A 75 -11.86 7.56 23.69
CA GLY A 75 -13.19 6.95 23.52
C GLY A 75 -13.53 6.42 22.13
N GLY A 76 -12.52 6.08 21.32
CA GLY A 76 -12.70 5.57 19.97
C GLY A 76 -12.73 6.66 18.90
N THR A 77 -13.57 7.70 19.01
CA THR A 77 -13.69 8.72 17.95
C THR A 77 -12.41 9.53 17.75
N SER A 78 -11.84 10.09 18.81
CA SER A 78 -10.57 10.81 18.80
C SER A 78 -9.40 9.92 18.37
N LEU A 79 -9.39 8.65 18.80
CA LEU A 79 -8.35 7.69 18.46
C LEU A 79 -8.40 7.33 16.96
N LEU A 80 -9.61 7.11 16.41
CA LEU A 80 -9.81 6.84 14.98
C LEU A 80 -9.38 8.03 14.12
N ILE A 81 -9.73 9.26 14.51
CA ILE A 81 -9.30 10.48 13.82
C ILE A 81 -7.77 10.62 13.88
N LEU A 82 -7.16 10.43 15.05
CA LEU A 82 -5.72 10.57 15.23
C LEU A 82 -4.94 9.56 14.38
N VAL A 83 -5.34 8.29 14.41
CA VAL A 83 -4.70 7.25 13.59
C VAL A 83 -4.91 7.53 12.10
N GLY A 84 -6.10 7.96 11.69
CA GLY A 84 -6.39 8.34 10.30
C GLY A 84 -5.47 9.46 9.79
N VAL A 85 -5.38 10.57 10.53
CA VAL A 85 -4.53 11.71 10.16
C VAL A 85 -3.05 11.33 10.13
N VAL A 86 -2.57 10.52 11.08
CA VAL A 86 -1.17 10.05 11.10
C VAL A 86 -0.87 9.18 9.86
N LEU A 87 -1.76 8.25 9.51
CA LEU A 87 -1.59 7.40 8.32
C LEU A 87 -1.61 8.22 7.03
N ASP A 88 -2.54 9.17 6.89
CA ASP A 88 -2.61 10.07 5.73
C ASP A 88 -1.32 10.91 5.60
N THR A 89 -0.83 11.43 6.73
CA THR A 89 0.42 12.22 6.77
C THR A 89 1.63 11.38 6.35
N LEU A 90 1.72 10.13 6.83
CA LEU A 90 2.82 9.21 6.48
C LEU A 90 2.81 8.85 4.99
N GLN A 91 1.64 8.51 4.44
CA GLN A 91 1.49 8.23 3.01
C GLN A 91 1.88 9.43 2.15
N GLN A 92 1.52 10.65 2.58
CA GLN A 92 1.88 11.87 1.87
C GLN A 92 3.41 12.08 1.88
N ILE A 93 4.08 11.87 3.01
CA ILE A 93 5.54 11.96 3.12
C ILE A 93 6.23 10.92 2.24
N GLU A 94 5.79 9.66 2.26
CA GLU A 94 6.35 8.58 1.42
C GLU A 94 6.23 8.92 -0.06
N SER A 95 5.09 9.45 -0.51
CA SER A 95 4.90 9.86 -1.91
C SER A 95 5.90 10.94 -2.36
N HIS A 96 6.17 11.92 -1.49
CA HIS A 96 7.15 12.98 -1.76
C HIS A 96 8.59 12.46 -1.77
N LEU A 97 8.93 11.48 -0.92
CA LEU A 97 10.26 10.87 -0.89
C LEU A 97 10.51 10.00 -2.13
N LEU A 98 9.51 9.26 -2.60
CA LEU A 98 9.61 8.46 -3.83
C LEU A 98 9.90 9.34 -5.06
N MET A 99 9.25 10.50 -5.18
CA MET A 99 9.52 11.44 -6.28
C MET A 99 10.96 11.98 -6.23
N ARG A 100 11.51 12.25 -5.04
CA ARG A 100 12.88 12.73 -4.88
C ARG A 100 13.94 11.68 -5.26
N HIS A 101 13.66 10.39 -5.05
CA HIS A 101 14.57 9.31 -5.46
C HIS A 101 14.51 8.96 -6.95
N TYR A 102 13.43 9.33 -7.65
CA TYR A 102 13.34 9.21 -9.11
C TYR A 102 14.25 10.20 -9.88
N ASP A 103 14.40 11.43 -9.38
CA ASP A 103 15.26 12.45 -10.01
C ASP A 103 16.76 12.10 -9.98
N GLY A 104 17.22 11.39 -8.94
CA GLY A 104 18.62 11.01 -8.77
C GLY A 104 19.11 9.99 -9.82
N LEU A 105 18.26 9.02 -10.18
CA LEU A 105 18.60 7.97 -11.14
C LEU A 105 18.51 8.44 -12.59
N LEU A 106 17.56 9.33 -12.91
CA LEU A 106 17.40 9.87 -14.27
C LEU A 106 18.48 10.92 -14.64
N LYS A 107 19.07 11.61 -13.65
CA LYS A 107 20.11 12.62 -13.88
C LYS A 107 21.52 12.04 -14.13
N SER A 108 21.81 10.82 -13.68
CA SER A 108 23.15 10.22 -13.78
C SER A 108 23.44 9.52 -15.12
N GLY A 109 22.47 9.41 -16.03
CA GLY A 109 22.54 8.49 -17.18
C GLY A 109 22.75 9.08 -18.59
N ARG A 110 22.91 10.40 -18.79
CA ARG A 110 23.17 10.94 -20.14
C ARG A 110 24.64 10.80 -20.54
N ILE A 111 25.05 9.58 -20.90
CA ILE A 111 26.28 9.36 -21.67
C ILE A 111 26.03 9.89 -23.09
N LYS A 112 26.60 11.06 -23.37
CA LYS A 112 26.66 11.67 -24.70
C LYS A 112 27.59 10.84 -25.59
N GLY A 113 27.03 9.92 -26.37
CA GLY A 113 27.77 9.15 -27.37
C GLY A 113 28.44 10.08 -28.39
N ARG A 114 29.77 10.01 -28.50
CA ARG A 114 30.55 10.62 -29.57
C ARG A 114 30.17 9.94 -30.89
N SER A 115 29.50 10.63 -31.81
CA SER A 115 29.47 10.18 -33.20
C SER A 115 30.88 10.35 -33.77
N ALA A 116 31.60 9.25 -33.95
CA ALA A 116 32.84 9.25 -34.70
C ALA A 116 32.49 9.54 -36.17
N SER A 117 32.85 10.74 -36.63
CA SER A 117 32.79 11.12 -38.04
C SER A 117 33.72 10.21 -38.82
N SER A 118 33.15 9.28 -39.57
CA SER A 118 33.86 8.43 -40.53
C SER A 118 34.35 9.30 -41.68
N THR A 119 35.63 9.67 -41.64
CA THR A 119 36.37 10.18 -42.80
C THR A 119 36.41 9.09 -43.86
N VAL A 120 35.48 9.14 -44.81
CA VAL A 120 35.52 8.35 -46.05
C VAL A 120 36.63 8.97 -46.90
N ASN A 121 37.74 8.23 -46.98
CA ASN A 121 38.91 8.54 -47.79
C ASN A 121 38.52 8.35 -49.26
N ALA A 122 38.47 9.45 -50.01
CA ALA A 122 38.33 9.43 -51.47
C ALA A 122 39.73 9.57 -52.07
N TYR A 123 40.27 8.47 -52.57
CA TYR A 123 41.34 8.42 -53.56
C TYR A 123 41.04 7.29 -54.53
#